data_AF-A0A958PIL2-F1
#
_entry.id   AF-A0A958PIL2-F1
#
_cell.length_a   1.000
_cell.length_b   1.000
_cell.length_c   1.000
_cell.angle_alpha   90.00
_cell.angle_beta   90.00
_cell.angle_gamma   90.00
#
_symmetry.space_group_name_H-M   'P 1'
#
loop_
_entity.id
_entity.type
_entity.pdbx_description
1 polymer ?
#
loop_
_entity_poly.entity_id
_entity_poly.type
_entity_poly.pdbx_seq_one_letter_code
_entity_poly.pdbx_strand_id
1 'polypeptide(L)'
;MGLLKTITDTLSGSERYTTRFAEKEELDEAFGFREQAFQSLGSGWKGNPDHCPAFRNALDKESSHLLAYDSRTKKPVGYLRLTPAHRLFGATEPTFQSALQHFPASVHPFVSVWHWMAVQAPDSEAAVRYALCTAAYTRSLEEGKAALVVASCRPSDIAEFRSLGFRPLGRVVASAISGHALPIFLDLHGYQSLKLLDSPLYAIAKSKGLPPGKIGSDWYQEFIFRNGSIDTGYTRYQAGAEASEFHASLTEGLKDGARKQLLNNALHLRCRFGETVLADSAHDTSIGLVKKGALEVLLGQDLIAVLGEGDVFGELAFILGGKRNAMVRAASDDTEILVLSRKIVETLKSPADQAQFWRNLATLVAKRVVSANAALNDARKAKTSAGMPGTGGN
;
A
#
# COMPACT_ATOMS: atom_id res chain seq x y z
N MET A 1 25.86 9.51 6.19
CA MET A 1 26.15 10.47 5.11
C MET A 1 25.19 10.37 3.92
N GLY A 2 24.69 9.19 3.52
CA GLY A 2 23.74 9.07 2.40
C GLY A 2 22.37 9.75 2.61
N LEU A 3 21.72 9.53 3.75
CA LEU A 3 20.38 10.06 4.04
C LEU A 3 20.33 11.59 4.08
N LEU A 4 21.31 12.24 4.71
CA LEU A 4 21.42 13.71 4.77
C LEU A 4 21.60 14.32 3.38
N LYS A 5 22.44 13.73 2.52
CA LYS A 5 22.60 14.18 1.13
C LYS A 5 21.29 14.05 0.35
N THR A 6 20.59 12.91 0.49
CA THR A 6 19.28 12.69 -0.14
C THR A 6 18.23 13.71 0.33
N ILE A 7 18.22 14.08 1.62
CA ILE A 7 17.31 15.11 2.15
C ILE A 7 17.66 16.48 1.56
N THR A 8 18.93 16.87 1.53
CA THR A 8 19.37 18.17 0.95
C THR A 8 19.07 18.27 -0.55
N ASP A 9 19.28 17.20 -1.30
CA ASP A 9 18.97 17.13 -2.74
C ASP A 9 17.44 17.15 -2.97
N THR A 10 16.66 16.55 -2.07
CA THR A 10 15.19 16.61 -2.12
C THR A 10 14.68 18.02 -1.80
N LEU A 11 15.29 18.69 -0.83
CA LEU A 11 14.96 20.06 -0.44
C LEU A 11 15.20 21.04 -1.58
N SER A 12 16.40 21.03 -2.18
CA SER A 12 16.72 21.90 -3.32
C SER A 12 15.86 21.56 -4.54
N GLY A 13 15.60 20.28 -4.80
CA GLY A 13 14.70 19.84 -5.87
C GLY A 13 13.25 20.26 -5.65
N SER A 14 12.82 20.46 -4.40
CA SER A 14 11.44 20.82 -4.09
C SER A 14 11.07 22.27 -4.40
N GLU A 15 12.04 23.18 -4.44
CA GLU A 15 11.82 24.61 -4.78
C GLU A 15 11.25 24.80 -6.20
N ARG A 16 11.42 23.79 -7.05
CA ARG A 16 10.83 23.75 -8.39
C ARG A 16 9.32 23.53 -8.37
N TYR A 17 8.75 22.98 -7.31
CA TYR A 17 7.33 22.62 -7.26
C TYR A 17 6.56 23.60 -6.38
N THR A 18 5.54 24.22 -6.97
CA THR A 18 4.60 25.06 -6.21
C THR A 18 3.39 24.24 -5.80
N THR A 19 2.86 24.48 -4.61
CA THR A 19 1.68 23.78 -4.10
C THR A 19 0.56 24.76 -3.81
N ARG A 20 -0.68 24.32 -4.02
CA ARG A 20 -1.87 25.12 -3.72
C ARG A 20 -3.06 24.22 -3.41
N PHE A 21 -3.87 24.63 -2.44
CA PHE A 21 -5.15 23.99 -2.18
C PHE A 21 -6.15 24.39 -3.27
N ALA A 22 -6.84 23.42 -3.85
CA ALA A 22 -7.80 23.65 -4.91
C ALA A 22 -9.02 24.40 -4.38
N GLU A 23 -9.34 25.53 -5.02
CA GLU A 23 -10.60 26.23 -4.82
C GLU A 23 -11.73 25.54 -5.60
N LYS A 24 -12.97 26.00 -5.42
CA LYS A 24 -14.16 25.34 -5.98
C LYS A 24 -14.10 25.18 -7.50
N GLU A 25 -13.56 26.17 -8.21
CA GLU A 25 -13.40 26.18 -9.67
C GLU A 25 -12.29 25.24 -10.17
N GLU A 26 -11.45 24.72 -9.26
CA GLU A 26 -10.23 23.97 -9.56
C GLU A 26 -10.32 22.50 -9.14
N LEU A 27 -11.45 22.13 -8.52
CA LEU A 27 -11.74 20.75 -8.12
C LEU A 27 -11.76 19.80 -9.32
N ASP A 28 -12.21 20.25 -10.48
CA ASP A 28 -12.22 19.42 -11.69
C ASP A 28 -10.81 19.06 -12.16
N GLU A 29 -9.85 19.99 -12.09
CA GLU A 29 -8.43 19.69 -12.37
C GLU A 29 -7.88 18.70 -11.34
N ALA A 30 -8.18 18.92 -10.06
CA ALA A 30 -7.73 18.04 -8.98
C ALA A 30 -8.25 16.61 -9.14
N PHE A 31 -9.52 16.48 -9.50
CA PHE A 31 -10.16 15.20 -9.74
C PHE A 31 -9.65 14.54 -11.02
N GLY A 32 -9.43 15.30 -12.09
CA GLY A 32 -8.85 14.80 -13.34
C GLY A 32 -7.44 14.24 -13.14
N PHE A 33 -6.58 14.95 -12.39
CA PHE A 33 -5.25 14.45 -12.06
C PHE A 33 -5.29 13.16 -11.23
N ARG A 34 -6.15 13.11 -10.20
CA ARG A 34 -6.30 11.91 -9.36
C ARG A 34 -6.73 10.69 -10.19
N GLU A 35 -7.66 10.90 -11.12
CA GLU A 35 -8.14 9.85 -12.01
C GLU A 35 -7.02 9.37 -12.96
N GLN A 36 -6.30 10.29 -13.60
CA GLN A 36 -5.17 9.96 -14.47
C GLN A 36 -4.07 9.21 -13.70
N ALA A 37 -3.75 9.66 -12.50
CA ALA A 37 -2.78 9.00 -11.63
C ALA A 37 -3.21 7.57 -11.31
N PHE A 38 -4.49 7.36 -11.04
CA PHE A 38 -5.01 6.02 -10.80
C PHE A 38 -4.97 5.12 -12.04
N GLN A 39 -5.32 5.64 -13.22
CA GLN A 39 -5.23 4.89 -14.47
C GLN A 39 -3.77 4.49 -14.77
N SER A 40 -2.81 5.36 -14.45
CA SER A 40 -1.38 5.10 -14.65
C SER A 40 -0.79 4.00 -13.74
N LEU A 41 -1.45 3.65 -12.63
CA LEU A 41 -1.03 2.55 -11.75
C LEU A 41 -1.23 1.15 -12.37
N GLY A 42 -1.62 1.05 -13.64
CA GLY A 42 -1.84 -0.24 -14.31
C GLY A 42 -3.11 -0.96 -13.83
N SER A 43 -4.02 -0.22 -13.20
CA SER A 43 -5.23 -0.69 -12.53
C SER A 43 -6.29 -1.29 -13.49
N GLY A 44 -6.12 -1.12 -14.81
CA GLY A 44 -6.97 -1.75 -15.83
C GLY A 44 -8.45 -1.41 -15.72
N TRP A 45 -8.80 -0.34 -15.00
CA TRP A 45 -10.18 0.05 -14.78
C TRP A 45 -10.72 0.71 -16.06
N LYS A 46 -11.75 0.10 -16.66
CA LYS A 46 -12.41 0.52 -17.91
C LYS A 46 -13.84 1.06 -17.69
N GLY A 47 -14.21 1.39 -16.45
CA GLY A 47 -15.55 1.87 -16.10
C GLY A 47 -15.76 3.35 -16.42
N ASN A 48 -16.91 3.92 -16.02
CA ASN A 48 -17.16 5.37 -16.05
C ASN A 48 -16.60 6.04 -14.77
N PRO A 49 -15.73 7.07 -14.88
CA PRO A 49 -14.94 7.55 -13.72
C PRO A 49 -15.79 8.21 -12.66
N ASP A 50 -16.91 8.78 -13.09
CA ASP A 50 -17.93 9.37 -12.24
C ASP A 50 -18.66 8.33 -11.37
N HIS A 51 -18.53 7.04 -11.68
CA HIS A 51 -19.22 5.95 -10.99
C HIS A 51 -18.29 5.03 -10.18
N CYS A 52 -16.99 5.35 -10.08
CA CYS A 52 -16.12 4.58 -9.20
C CYS A 52 -16.09 5.22 -7.80
N PRO A 53 -16.67 4.56 -6.77
CA PRO A 53 -16.77 5.12 -5.42
C PRO A 53 -15.42 5.38 -4.73
N ALA A 54 -14.33 4.84 -5.30
CA ALA A 54 -12.97 5.06 -4.81
C ALA A 54 -12.46 6.47 -5.12
N PHE A 55 -12.92 7.10 -6.22
CA PHE A 55 -12.35 8.37 -6.71
C PHE A 55 -13.25 9.53 -6.33
N ARG A 56 -14.38 9.74 -7.00
CA ARG A 56 -15.34 10.78 -6.61
C ARG A 56 -16.32 10.20 -5.60
N ASN A 57 -16.30 10.71 -4.37
CA ASN A 57 -17.23 10.26 -3.35
C ASN A 57 -17.67 11.37 -2.39
N ALA A 58 -18.60 11.03 -1.50
CA ALA A 58 -19.15 11.98 -0.54
C ALA A 58 -18.06 12.64 0.34
N LEU A 59 -16.93 11.95 0.57
CA LEU A 59 -15.81 12.51 1.35
C LEU A 59 -15.10 13.64 0.63
N ASP A 60 -15.17 13.75 -0.70
CA ASP A 60 -14.52 14.87 -1.41
C ASP A 60 -15.10 16.22 -0.99
N LYS A 61 -16.40 16.28 -0.66
CA LYS A 61 -17.02 17.51 -0.13
C LYS A 61 -16.56 17.88 1.28
N GLU A 62 -16.04 16.91 2.01
CA GLU A 62 -15.59 17.02 3.40
C GLU A 62 -14.06 17.07 3.51
N SER A 63 -13.37 17.19 2.37
CA SER A 63 -11.91 17.13 2.28
C SER A 63 -11.32 18.39 1.68
N SER A 64 -10.08 18.68 2.05
CA SER A 64 -9.24 19.63 1.34
C SER A 64 -8.39 18.90 0.30
N HIS A 65 -8.23 19.52 -0.85
CA HIS A 65 -7.51 18.96 -1.99
C HIS A 65 -6.27 19.81 -2.27
N LEU A 66 -5.09 19.20 -2.20
CA LEU A 66 -3.82 19.88 -2.40
C LEU A 66 -3.21 19.40 -3.72
N LEU A 67 -2.88 20.33 -4.60
CA LEU A 67 -2.17 20.07 -5.85
C LEU A 67 -0.73 20.57 -5.78
N ALA A 68 0.17 19.85 -6.45
CA ALA A 68 1.53 20.27 -6.73
C ALA A 68 1.70 20.47 -8.24
N TYR A 69 2.34 21.55 -8.63
CA TYR A 69 2.58 21.94 -10.01
C TYR A 69 4.07 22.05 -10.28
N ASP A 70 4.50 21.65 -11.47
CA ASP A 70 5.84 21.95 -11.94
C ASP A 70 5.92 23.42 -12.35
N SER A 71 6.77 24.21 -11.69
CA SER A 71 6.85 25.65 -11.93
C SER A 71 7.20 26.02 -13.36
N ARG A 72 7.84 25.13 -14.12
CA ARG A 72 8.25 25.36 -15.52
C ARG A 72 7.10 25.14 -16.51
N THR A 73 6.36 24.05 -16.33
CA THR A 73 5.31 23.64 -17.26
C THR A 73 3.93 24.12 -16.84
N LYS A 74 3.78 24.53 -15.58
CA LYS A 74 2.51 24.87 -14.91
C LYS A 74 1.49 23.73 -14.90
N LYS A 75 1.92 22.50 -15.17
CA LYS A 75 1.05 21.31 -15.14
C LYS A 75 1.03 20.69 -13.74
N PRO A 76 -0.11 20.09 -13.33
CA PRO A 76 -0.16 19.31 -12.10
C PRO A 76 0.73 18.07 -12.22
N VAL A 77 1.51 17.82 -11.18
CA VAL A 77 2.46 16.70 -11.05
C VAL A 77 2.29 15.94 -9.73
N GLY A 78 1.40 16.40 -8.85
CA GLY A 78 1.09 15.71 -7.61
C GLY A 78 -0.23 16.15 -7.00
N TYR A 79 -0.80 15.28 -6.18
CA TYR A 79 -2.07 15.48 -5.50
C TYR A 79 -2.04 14.83 -4.12
N LEU A 80 -2.72 15.45 -3.14
CA LEU A 80 -2.94 14.91 -1.81
C LEU A 80 -4.33 15.31 -1.30
N ARG A 81 -5.07 14.35 -0.73
CA ARG A 81 -6.35 14.60 -0.06
C ARG A 81 -6.16 14.61 1.45
N LEU A 82 -6.68 15.64 2.10
CA LEU A 82 -6.71 15.79 3.55
C LEU A 82 -8.16 15.74 4.03
N THR A 83 -8.49 14.81 4.92
CA THR A 83 -9.83 14.69 5.50
C THR A 83 -9.74 14.69 7.02
N PRO A 84 -10.58 15.47 7.72
CA PRO A 84 -10.67 15.41 9.17
C PRO A 84 -11.06 14.00 9.65
N ALA A 85 -10.40 13.47 10.68
CA ALA A 85 -10.61 12.09 11.11
C ALA A 85 -12.06 11.80 11.53
N HIS A 86 -12.77 12.76 12.12
CA HIS A 86 -14.17 12.59 12.52
C HIS A 86 -15.13 12.37 11.34
N ARG A 87 -14.74 12.73 10.11
CA ARG A 87 -15.50 12.44 8.88
C ARG A 87 -15.25 11.03 8.34
N LEU A 88 -14.19 10.38 8.80
CA LEU A 88 -13.81 9.01 8.45
C LEU A 88 -14.24 8.00 9.52
N PHE A 89 -14.88 8.47 10.60
CA PHE A 89 -15.41 7.59 11.62
C PHE A 89 -16.50 6.68 11.04
N GLY A 90 -16.38 5.38 11.28
CA GLY A 90 -17.28 4.38 10.70
C GLY A 90 -16.99 4.00 9.25
N ALA A 91 -15.90 4.51 8.65
CA ALA A 91 -15.45 4.03 7.34
C ALA A 91 -15.18 2.52 7.40
N THR A 92 -15.57 1.81 6.35
CA THR A 92 -15.37 0.36 6.21
C THR A 92 -14.03 0.02 5.55
N GLU A 93 -13.30 1.02 5.06
CA GLU A 93 -12.00 0.80 4.43
C GLU A 93 -10.96 0.37 5.49
N PRO A 94 -10.28 -0.78 5.32
CA PRO A 94 -9.35 -1.31 6.31
C PRO A 94 -8.21 -0.34 6.67
N THR A 95 -7.76 0.47 5.70
CA THR A 95 -6.72 1.49 5.90
C THR A 95 -7.16 2.57 6.89
N PHE A 96 -8.39 3.09 6.76
CA PHE A 96 -8.94 4.08 7.68
C PHE A 96 -9.26 3.48 9.04
N GLN A 97 -9.84 2.28 9.08
CA GLN A 97 -10.09 1.58 10.34
C GLN A 97 -8.80 1.37 11.12
N SER A 98 -7.77 0.82 10.46
CA SER A 98 -6.47 0.60 11.09
C SER A 98 -5.77 1.88 11.51
N ALA A 99 -5.96 2.97 10.76
CA ALA A 99 -5.37 4.27 11.06
C ALA A 99 -6.06 4.98 12.24
N LEU A 100 -7.38 4.81 12.40
CA LEU A 100 -8.19 5.57 13.35
C LEU A 100 -8.61 4.81 14.61
N GLN A 101 -8.55 3.48 14.61
CA GLN A 101 -8.98 2.63 15.75
C GLN A 101 -8.28 2.96 17.08
N HIS A 102 -7.09 3.55 17.03
CA HIS A 102 -6.31 3.89 18.22
C HIS A 102 -6.65 5.29 18.80
N PHE A 103 -7.32 6.15 18.03
CA PHE A 103 -7.67 7.49 18.47
C PHE A 103 -9.03 7.50 19.15
N PRO A 104 -9.16 8.07 20.36
CA PRO A 104 -10.46 8.28 20.97
C PRO A 104 -11.25 9.33 20.18
N ALA A 105 -12.58 9.21 20.16
CA ALA A 105 -13.47 10.09 19.39
C ALA A 105 -13.28 11.59 19.74
N SER A 106 -12.91 11.90 20.99
CA SER A 106 -12.62 13.26 21.45
C SER A 106 -11.41 13.92 20.76
N VAL A 107 -10.48 13.11 20.22
CA VAL A 107 -9.26 13.60 19.55
C VAL A 107 -9.47 13.76 18.04
N HIS A 108 -10.46 13.06 17.45
CA HIS A 108 -10.70 13.05 16.00
C HIS A 108 -10.86 14.43 15.34
N PRO A 109 -11.49 15.45 15.96
CA PRO A 109 -11.55 16.80 15.36
C PRO A 109 -10.18 17.45 15.13
N PHE A 110 -9.17 17.05 15.93
CA PHE A 110 -7.81 17.57 15.89
C PHE A 110 -6.85 16.70 15.07
N VAL A 111 -7.35 15.66 14.40
CA VAL A 111 -6.53 14.78 13.54
C VAL A 111 -6.88 15.01 12.07
N SER A 112 -5.87 15.26 11.26
CA SER A 112 -5.99 15.31 9.79
C SER A 112 -5.46 14.00 9.19
N VAL A 113 -6.27 13.35 8.37
CA VAL A 113 -5.91 12.11 7.68
C VAL A 113 -5.54 12.42 6.24
N TRP A 114 -4.34 12.03 5.85
CA TRP A 114 -3.75 12.16 4.52
C TRP A 114 -3.93 10.84 3.76
N HIS A 115 -4.52 10.92 2.58
CA HIS A 115 -4.79 9.77 1.72
C HIS A 115 -4.86 10.21 0.26
N TRP A 116 -4.92 9.24 -0.64
CA TRP A 116 -4.88 9.50 -2.08
C TRP A 116 -3.67 10.33 -2.53
N MET A 117 -2.50 10.12 -1.91
CA MET A 117 -1.29 10.77 -2.37
C MET A 117 -0.87 10.19 -3.71
N ALA A 118 -0.85 11.02 -4.75
CA ALA A 118 -0.44 10.67 -6.10
C ALA A 118 0.67 11.60 -6.56
N VAL A 119 1.69 11.05 -7.21
CA VAL A 119 2.82 11.81 -7.75
C VAL A 119 3.13 11.27 -9.15
N GLN A 120 3.23 12.19 -10.10
CA GLN A 120 3.63 11.91 -11.49
C GLN A 120 4.70 12.94 -11.87
N ALA A 121 5.93 12.69 -11.43
CA ALA A 121 7.05 13.60 -11.62
C ALA A 121 8.23 12.86 -12.28
N PRO A 122 8.52 13.12 -13.57
CA PRO A 122 9.60 12.42 -14.29
C PRO A 122 10.98 12.63 -13.66
N ASP A 123 11.19 13.80 -13.03
CA ASP A 123 12.51 14.18 -12.52
C ASP A 123 12.76 13.75 -11.06
N SER A 124 11.76 13.90 -10.18
CA SER A 124 11.87 13.49 -8.77
C SER A 124 10.51 13.37 -8.09
N GLU A 125 10.02 12.14 -7.90
CA GLU A 125 8.80 11.89 -7.11
C GLU A 125 8.97 12.29 -5.63
N ALA A 126 10.18 12.10 -5.09
CA ALA A 126 10.49 12.44 -3.70
C ALA A 126 10.37 13.94 -3.44
N ALA A 127 10.82 14.79 -4.38
CA ALA A 127 10.72 16.24 -4.26
C ALA A 127 9.27 16.75 -4.30
N VAL A 128 8.43 16.18 -5.17
CA VAL A 128 7.00 16.51 -5.21
C VAL A 128 6.29 16.04 -3.94
N ARG A 129 6.57 14.82 -3.49
CA ARG A 129 6.03 14.29 -2.23
C ARG A 129 6.40 15.18 -1.05
N TYR A 130 7.65 15.63 -1.02
CA TYR A 130 8.13 16.57 -0.02
C TYR A 130 7.35 17.89 -0.04
N ALA A 131 7.19 18.52 -1.22
CA ALA A 131 6.42 19.76 -1.37
C ALA A 131 4.95 19.61 -0.93
N LEU A 132 4.31 18.48 -1.25
CA LEU A 132 2.96 18.17 -0.78
C LEU A 132 2.91 18.04 0.75
N CYS A 133 3.86 17.28 1.34
CA CYS A 133 3.89 17.06 2.79
C CYS A 133 4.13 18.36 3.57
N THR A 134 5.01 19.24 3.11
CA THR A 134 5.30 20.51 3.81
C THR A 134 4.13 21.49 3.75
N ALA A 135 3.44 21.59 2.61
CA ALA A 135 2.25 22.42 2.47
C ALA A 135 1.08 21.87 3.30
N ALA A 136 0.84 20.56 3.27
CA ALA A 136 -0.16 19.90 4.10
C ALA A 136 0.13 20.04 5.60
N TYR A 137 1.40 19.93 5.99
CA TYR A 137 1.85 20.16 7.37
C TYR A 137 1.59 21.61 7.81
N THR A 138 1.98 22.58 6.99
CA THR A 138 1.77 24.01 7.26
C THR A 138 0.29 24.33 7.45
N ARG A 139 -0.56 23.87 6.52
CA ARG A 139 -2.01 24.06 6.60
C ARG A 139 -2.59 23.45 7.87
N SER A 140 -2.14 22.26 8.24
CA SER A 140 -2.65 21.57 9.42
C SER A 140 -2.26 22.27 10.73
N LEU A 141 -1.07 22.88 10.79
CA LEU A 141 -0.70 23.76 11.91
C LEU A 141 -1.61 24.99 12.00
N GLU A 142 -1.87 25.65 10.86
CA GLU A 142 -2.72 26.84 10.79
C GLU A 142 -4.18 26.55 11.19
N GLU A 143 -4.67 25.34 10.88
CA GLU A 143 -6.00 24.85 11.30
C GLU A 143 -6.04 24.33 12.75
N GLY A 144 -4.94 24.42 13.50
CA GLY A 144 -4.87 23.97 14.89
C GLY A 144 -5.00 22.45 15.05
N LYS A 145 -4.61 21.66 14.05
CA LYS A 145 -4.57 20.20 14.17
C LYS A 145 -3.49 19.81 15.18
N ALA A 146 -3.75 18.74 15.93
CA ALA A 146 -2.83 18.16 16.89
C ALA A 146 -1.96 17.06 16.30
N ALA A 147 -2.44 16.40 15.24
CA ALA A 147 -1.73 15.30 14.60
C ALA A 147 -2.11 15.10 13.13
N LEU A 148 -1.20 14.44 12.42
CA LEU A 148 -1.37 13.99 11.06
C LEU A 148 -1.29 12.47 11.01
N VAL A 149 -2.13 11.87 10.19
CA VAL A 149 -2.12 10.43 9.95
C VAL A 149 -2.07 10.17 8.45
N VAL A 150 -1.13 9.36 7.98
CA VAL A 150 -1.17 8.84 6.60
C VAL A 150 -1.74 7.43 6.66
N ALA A 151 -2.94 7.26 6.13
CA ALA A 151 -3.65 5.98 6.20
C ALA A 151 -3.07 4.92 5.24
N SER A 152 -2.44 5.36 4.14
CA SER A 152 -2.06 4.49 3.02
C SER A 152 -0.57 4.58 2.65
N CYS A 153 0.32 4.72 3.64
CA CYS A 153 1.76 4.74 3.37
C CYS A 153 2.22 3.38 2.87
N ARG A 154 2.85 3.31 1.69
CA ARG A 154 3.44 2.05 1.21
C ARG A 154 4.63 1.69 2.10
N PRO A 155 4.82 0.43 2.50
CA PRO A 155 5.99 0.01 3.29
C PRO A 155 7.34 0.38 2.65
N SER A 156 7.40 0.53 1.32
CA SER A 156 8.58 1.01 0.59
C SER A 156 8.88 2.50 0.80
N ASP A 157 7.86 3.32 1.07
CA ASP A 157 7.95 4.77 1.17
C ASP A 157 8.27 5.24 2.61
N ILE A 158 8.18 4.35 3.60
CA ILE A 158 8.27 4.71 5.02
C ILE A 158 9.55 5.46 5.41
N ALA A 159 10.68 5.19 4.74
CA ALA A 159 11.96 5.81 5.07
C ALA A 159 11.91 7.34 4.84
N GLU A 160 11.21 7.77 3.78
CA GLU A 160 11.00 9.19 3.47
C GLU A 160 10.07 9.85 4.48
N PHE A 161 9.00 9.17 4.88
CA PHE A 161 8.10 9.69 5.92
C PHE A 161 8.79 9.75 7.29
N ARG A 162 9.68 8.80 7.61
CA ARG A 162 10.45 8.81 8.86
C ARG A 162 11.41 9.99 8.95
N SER A 163 12.04 10.42 7.85
CA SER A 163 12.87 11.63 7.86
C SER A 163 12.05 12.90 8.07
N LEU A 164 10.75 12.87 7.76
CA LEU A 164 9.79 13.92 8.11
C LEU A 164 9.24 13.79 9.55
N GLY A 165 9.62 12.76 10.30
CA GLY A 165 9.19 12.56 11.69
C GLY A 165 7.99 11.64 11.87
N PHE A 166 7.44 11.09 10.80
CA PHE A 166 6.33 10.13 10.91
C PHE A 166 6.76 8.81 11.54
N ARG A 167 5.84 8.15 12.24
CA ARG A 167 6.05 6.90 12.99
C ARG A 167 4.93 5.91 12.72
N PRO A 168 5.18 4.59 12.73
CA PRO A 168 4.11 3.59 12.59
C PRO A 168 3.06 3.70 13.71
N LEU A 169 1.79 3.51 13.35
CA LEU A 169 0.67 3.39 14.28
C LEU A 169 0.26 1.94 14.55
N GLY A 170 0.58 1.02 13.65
CA GLY A 170 0.14 -0.36 13.75
C GLY A 170 0.74 -1.24 12.67
N ARG A 171 0.02 -2.31 12.37
CA ARG A 171 0.42 -3.34 11.39
C ARG A 171 0.10 -2.91 9.97
N VAL A 172 0.82 -3.50 9.01
CA VAL A 172 0.46 -3.41 7.59
C VAL A 172 -0.89 -4.06 7.35
N VAL A 173 -1.74 -3.39 6.58
CA VAL A 173 -3.07 -3.88 6.17
C VAL A 173 -3.18 -3.92 4.65
N ALA A 174 -4.09 -4.77 4.14
CA ALA A 174 -4.44 -4.77 2.74
C ALA A 174 -5.04 -3.41 2.31
N SER A 175 -4.65 -2.96 1.12
CA SER A 175 -5.08 -1.71 0.51
C SER A 175 -5.58 -1.99 -0.90
N ALA A 176 -6.80 -1.54 -1.20
CA ALA A 176 -7.38 -1.72 -2.53
C ALA A 176 -6.59 -0.99 -3.64
N ILE A 177 -5.81 0.02 -3.28
CA ILE A 177 -5.10 0.90 -4.21
C ILE A 177 -3.61 0.53 -4.29
N SER A 178 -2.96 0.42 -3.13
CA SER A 178 -1.51 0.24 -3.03
C SER A 178 -1.08 -1.21 -2.77
N GLY A 179 -2.03 -2.15 -2.71
CA GLY A 179 -1.84 -3.54 -2.28
C GLY A 179 -1.69 -3.66 -0.77
N HIS A 180 -0.72 -2.95 -0.22
CA HIS A 180 -0.43 -2.91 1.21
C HIS A 180 -0.22 -1.48 1.68
N ALA A 181 -0.67 -1.20 2.90
CA ALA A 181 -0.59 0.09 3.54
C ALA A 181 -0.17 -0.05 4.99
N LEU A 182 0.75 0.82 5.43
CA LEU A 182 1.13 0.98 6.82
C LEU A 182 0.53 2.30 7.32
N PRO A 183 -0.31 2.30 8.36
CA PRO A 183 -0.75 3.53 8.99
C PRO A 183 0.43 4.18 9.73
N ILE A 184 0.69 5.45 9.44
CA ILE A 184 1.75 6.23 10.09
C ILE A 184 1.21 7.55 10.62
N PHE A 185 1.91 8.12 11.59
CA PHE A 185 1.49 9.27 12.39
C PHE A 185 2.60 10.29 12.57
N LEU A 186 2.25 11.56 12.56
CA LEU A 186 3.12 12.66 12.93
C LEU A 186 2.43 13.52 14.00
N ASP A 187 3.11 13.68 15.13
CA ASP A 187 2.73 14.59 16.21
C ASP A 187 3.13 16.03 15.85
N LEU A 188 2.14 16.92 15.75
CA LEU A 188 2.37 18.32 15.40
C LEU A 188 2.95 19.14 16.57
N HIS A 189 2.84 18.66 17.81
CA HIS A 189 3.46 19.28 18.98
C HIS A 189 4.87 18.74 19.26
N GLY A 190 5.28 17.70 18.53
CA GLY A 190 6.54 16.96 18.69
C GLY A 190 7.80 17.68 18.18
N TYR A 191 7.89 19.00 18.34
CA TYR A 191 8.97 19.84 17.80
C TYR A 191 10.39 19.36 18.14
N GLN A 192 10.58 18.87 19.37
CA GLN A 192 11.88 18.33 19.80
C GLN A 192 12.28 17.09 18.99
N SER A 193 11.31 16.23 18.65
CA SER A 193 11.56 15.05 17.81
C SER A 193 11.95 15.47 16.38
N LEU A 194 11.29 16.50 15.83
CA LEU A 194 11.65 17.04 14.52
C LEU A 194 13.08 17.61 14.52
N LYS A 195 13.47 18.31 15.59
CA LYS A 195 14.83 18.83 15.76
C LYS A 195 15.89 17.73 15.76
N LEU A 196 15.66 16.68 16.55
CA LEU A 196 16.60 15.57 16.70
C LEU A 196 16.77 14.76 15.41
N LEU A 197 15.76 14.74 14.55
CA LEU A 197 15.78 14.07 13.25
C LEU A 197 16.39 14.93 12.13
N ASP A 198 16.81 16.16 12.43
CA ASP A 198 17.10 17.18 11.42
C ASP A 198 15.99 17.28 10.37
N SER A 199 14.74 17.11 10.83
CA SER A 199 13.60 17.09 9.94
C SER A 199 13.40 18.48 9.35
N PRO A 200 13.20 18.60 8.05
CA PRO A 200 12.98 19.91 7.43
C PRO A 200 11.65 20.57 7.85
N LEU A 201 10.70 19.79 8.40
CA LEU A 201 9.48 20.33 9.00
C LEU A 201 9.76 21.16 10.28
N TYR A 202 10.93 20.99 10.89
CA TYR A 202 11.35 21.76 12.06
C TYR A 202 11.37 23.27 11.80
N ALA A 203 11.87 23.70 10.62
CA ALA A 203 11.93 25.12 10.27
C ALA A 203 10.52 25.73 10.14
N ILE A 204 9.58 24.98 9.56
CA ILE A 204 8.18 25.37 9.41
C ILE A 204 7.50 25.46 10.78
N ALA A 205 7.70 24.45 11.63
CA ALA A 205 7.17 24.44 12.99
C ALA A 205 7.66 25.64 13.81
N LYS A 206 8.94 26.01 13.67
CA LYS A 206 9.54 27.16 14.34
C LYS A 206 8.94 28.49 13.88
N SER A 207 8.60 28.62 12.60
CA SER A 207 8.09 29.88 12.03
C SER A 207 6.59 30.08 12.27
N LYS A 208 5.80 29.01 12.27
CA LYS A 208 4.34 29.06 12.42
C LYS A 208 3.88 28.96 13.88
N GLY A 209 4.75 28.54 14.79
CA GLY A 209 4.38 28.23 16.17
C GLY A 209 3.68 26.87 16.27
N LEU A 210 3.59 26.35 17.49
CA LEU A 210 2.89 25.09 17.78
C LEU A 210 1.38 25.34 17.94
N PRO A 211 0.54 24.33 17.66
CA PRO A 211 -0.88 24.40 18.01
C PRO A 211 -1.03 24.54 19.54
N PRO A 212 -2.16 25.10 20.02
CA PRO A 212 -2.43 25.17 21.44
C PRO A 212 -2.71 23.78 22.03
N GLY A 213 -2.00 23.43 23.11
CA GLY A 213 -2.17 22.17 23.84
C GLY A 213 -1.07 21.15 23.52
N LYS A 214 -1.26 19.90 23.97
CA LYS A 214 -0.37 18.76 23.66
C LYS A 214 -1.14 17.48 23.36
N ILE A 215 -2.41 17.61 22.96
CA ILE A 215 -3.37 16.49 22.81
C ILE A 215 -2.77 15.33 22.00
N GLY A 216 -2.11 15.63 20.87
CA GLY A 216 -1.47 14.62 20.01
C GLY A 216 -0.29 13.92 20.68
N SER A 217 0.61 14.68 21.32
CA SER A 217 1.73 14.12 22.08
C SER A 217 1.26 13.26 23.24
N ASP A 218 0.34 13.77 24.06
CA ASP A 218 -0.15 13.10 25.26
C ASP A 218 -0.81 11.77 24.91
N TRP A 219 -1.65 11.77 23.86
CA TRP A 219 -2.24 10.54 23.32
C TRP A 219 -1.18 9.55 22.83
N TYR A 220 -0.18 10.00 22.05
CA TYR A 220 0.81 9.08 21.48
C TYR A 220 1.72 8.47 22.56
N GLN A 221 2.08 9.24 23.58
CA GLN A 221 2.84 8.72 24.72
C GLN A 221 2.05 7.65 25.48
N GLU A 222 0.77 7.91 25.75
CA GLU A 222 -0.10 6.92 26.39
C GLU A 222 -0.28 5.67 25.52
N PHE A 223 -0.43 5.86 24.21
CA PHE A 223 -0.54 4.76 23.25
C PHE A 223 0.71 3.86 23.28
N ILE A 224 1.91 4.44 23.23
CA ILE A 224 3.17 3.68 23.32
C ILE A 224 3.36 3.07 24.70
N PHE A 225 3.00 3.77 25.78
CA PHE A 225 3.06 3.24 27.13
C PHE A 225 2.22 1.97 27.30
N ARG A 226 1.01 1.95 26.74
CA ARG A 226 0.10 0.79 26.80
C ARG A 226 0.50 -0.37 25.90
N ASN A 227 1.03 -0.07 24.71
CA ASN A 227 1.27 -1.08 23.67
C ASN A 227 2.74 -1.52 23.57
N GLY A 228 3.66 -0.82 24.22
CA GLY A 228 5.10 -1.03 24.07
C GLY A 228 5.58 -0.68 22.65
N SER A 229 6.37 -1.57 22.05
CA SER A 229 6.83 -1.40 20.68
C SER A 229 5.72 -1.70 19.67
N ILE A 230 5.55 -0.83 18.67
CA ILE A 230 4.60 -1.06 17.58
C ILE A 230 5.11 -2.15 16.65
N ASP A 231 4.45 -3.31 16.67
CA ASP A 231 4.63 -4.35 15.67
C ASP A 231 3.99 -3.91 14.36
N THR A 232 4.81 -3.70 13.33
CA THR A 232 4.34 -3.31 12.00
C THR A 232 3.88 -4.50 11.16
N GLY A 233 4.10 -5.74 11.62
CA GLY A 233 3.76 -6.93 10.86
C GLY A 233 4.58 -7.12 9.57
N TYR A 234 5.61 -6.31 9.33
CA TYR A 234 6.45 -6.44 8.13
C TYR A 234 7.93 -6.23 8.40
N THR A 235 8.76 -6.82 7.54
CA THR A 235 10.18 -6.53 7.39
C THR A 235 10.57 -6.57 5.92
N ARG A 236 11.81 -6.21 5.59
CA ARG A 236 12.42 -6.59 4.31
C ARG A 236 12.93 -8.02 4.43
N TYR A 237 12.66 -8.83 3.42
CA TYR A 237 13.26 -10.16 3.37
C TYR A 237 14.77 -10.04 3.14
N GLN A 238 15.53 -10.93 3.76
CA GLN A 238 16.97 -11.03 3.55
C GLN A 238 17.26 -12.40 2.94
N ALA A 239 17.65 -12.39 1.66
CA ALA A 239 17.98 -13.60 0.94
C ALA A 239 19.25 -14.23 1.52
N GLY A 240 19.16 -15.51 1.88
CA GLY A 240 20.30 -16.32 2.28
C GLY A 240 21.33 -16.49 1.16
N ALA A 241 22.48 -17.07 1.51
CA ALA A 241 23.50 -17.45 0.55
C ALA A 241 22.96 -18.49 -0.44
N GLU A 242 22.22 -19.47 0.07
CA GLU A 242 21.65 -20.58 -0.67
C GLU A 242 20.19 -20.33 -1.06
N ALA A 243 19.76 -20.97 -2.14
CA ALA A 243 18.36 -20.97 -2.55
C ALA A 243 17.56 -21.90 -1.64
N SER A 244 16.38 -21.46 -1.22
CA SER A 244 15.43 -22.26 -0.46
C SER A 244 14.32 -22.79 -1.38
N GLU A 245 13.78 -23.95 -1.03
CA GLU A 245 12.73 -24.64 -1.78
C GLU A 245 11.47 -23.79 -1.90
N PHE A 246 11.08 -23.07 -0.84
CA PHE A 246 9.83 -22.29 -0.85
C PHE A 246 9.79 -21.20 -1.93
N HIS A 247 10.93 -20.70 -2.41
CA HIS A 247 10.95 -19.69 -3.48
C HIS A 247 11.45 -20.23 -4.83
N ALA A 248 11.72 -21.53 -4.92
CA ALA A 248 12.24 -22.16 -6.13
C ALA A 248 11.31 -21.92 -7.33
N SER A 249 9.99 -22.00 -7.11
CA SER A 249 8.95 -21.80 -8.12
C SER A 249 9.03 -20.48 -8.89
N LEU A 250 9.61 -19.43 -8.27
CA LEU A 250 9.82 -18.12 -8.90
C LEU A 250 11.28 -17.85 -9.26
N THR A 251 12.24 -18.47 -8.58
CA THR A 251 13.67 -18.11 -8.71
C THR A 251 14.55 -19.14 -9.42
N GLU A 252 14.02 -20.31 -9.76
CA GLU A 252 14.79 -21.35 -10.43
C GLU A 252 15.42 -20.83 -11.73
N GLY A 253 16.71 -21.14 -11.92
CA GLY A 253 17.49 -20.68 -13.07
C GLY A 253 17.92 -19.21 -13.04
N LEU A 254 17.48 -18.40 -12.06
CA LEU A 254 18.01 -17.05 -11.88
C LEU A 254 19.44 -17.09 -11.35
N LYS A 255 20.28 -16.17 -11.83
CA LYS A 255 21.61 -15.94 -11.24
C LYS A 255 21.47 -15.49 -9.79
N ASP A 256 22.43 -15.85 -8.94
CA ASP A 256 22.43 -15.48 -7.51
C ASP A 256 22.24 -13.97 -7.28
N GLY A 257 22.88 -13.14 -8.10
CA GLY A 257 22.73 -11.68 -8.01
C GLY A 257 21.30 -11.22 -8.28
N ALA A 258 20.63 -11.78 -9.29
CA ALA A 258 19.25 -11.47 -9.64
C ALA A 258 18.27 -12.03 -8.59
N ARG A 259 18.48 -13.26 -8.13
CA ARG A 259 17.71 -13.86 -7.04
C ARG A 259 17.77 -12.99 -5.79
N LYS A 260 18.98 -12.61 -5.35
CA LYS A 260 19.18 -11.74 -4.18
C LYS A 260 18.56 -10.37 -4.39
N GLN A 261 18.70 -9.79 -5.58
CA GLN A 261 18.06 -8.51 -5.91
C GLN A 261 16.53 -8.59 -5.75
N LEU A 262 15.90 -9.62 -6.32
CA LEU A 262 14.45 -9.82 -6.24
C LEU A 262 13.99 -10.02 -4.79
N LEU A 263 14.61 -10.98 -4.10
CA LEU A 263 14.22 -11.38 -2.76
C LEU A 263 14.51 -10.30 -1.71
N ASN A 264 15.64 -9.59 -1.78
CA ASN A 264 15.96 -8.52 -0.82
C ASN A 264 15.02 -7.32 -0.92
N ASN A 265 14.37 -7.15 -2.07
CA ASN A 265 13.37 -6.10 -2.27
C ASN A 265 11.94 -6.57 -1.97
N ALA A 266 11.73 -7.86 -1.69
CA ALA A 266 10.42 -8.37 -1.28
C ALA A 266 9.98 -7.79 0.07
N LEU A 267 8.68 -7.52 0.19
CA LEU A 267 8.06 -7.25 1.49
C LEU A 267 7.80 -8.58 2.17
N HIS A 268 8.38 -8.78 3.35
CA HIS A 268 8.10 -9.93 4.19
C HIS A 268 7.01 -9.56 5.19
N LEU A 269 5.82 -10.13 5.03
CA LEU A 269 4.67 -9.88 5.91
C LEU A 269 4.45 -11.08 6.83
N ARG A 270 4.26 -10.79 8.12
CA ARG A 270 3.78 -11.75 9.12
C ARG A 270 2.31 -11.49 9.32
N CYS A 271 1.47 -12.46 9.00
CA CYS A 271 0.02 -12.33 9.02
C CYS A 271 -0.57 -13.14 10.20
N ARG A 272 -1.60 -12.59 10.83
CA ARG A 272 -2.41 -13.27 11.85
C ARG A 272 -3.63 -13.92 11.22
N PHE A 273 -4.23 -14.88 11.92
CA PHE A 273 -5.44 -15.55 11.46
C PHE A 273 -6.52 -14.53 11.06
N GLY A 274 -7.09 -14.71 9.87
CA GLY A 274 -8.13 -13.85 9.32
C GLY A 274 -7.67 -12.52 8.73
N GLU A 275 -6.38 -12.13 8.86
CA GLU A 275 -5.88 -10.92 8.22
C GLU A 275 -5.94 -11.06 6.68
N THR A 276 -6.62 -10.11 6.03
CA THR A 276 -6.66 -10.02 4.57
C THR A 276 -5.28 -9.64 4.04
N VAL A 277 -4.76 -10.46 3.13
CA VAL A 277 -3.50 -10.24 2.41
C VAL A 277 -3.77 -9.52 1.10
N LEU A 278 -4.72 -10.03 0.30
CA LEU A 278 -5.19 -9.39 -0.93
C LEU A 278 -6.70 -9.18 -0.83
N ALA A 279 -7.15 -7.95 -1.00
CA ALA A 279 -8.58 -7.67 -1.09
C ALA A 279 -9.12 -8.03 -2.49
N ASP A 280 -10.34 -8.54 -2.54
CA ASP A 280 -11.08 -8.71 -3.80
C ASP A 280 -11.19 -7.36 -4.53
N SER A 281 -11.07 -7.40 -5.85
CA SER A 281 -11.25 -6.26 -6.74
C SER A 281 -10.28 -5.10 -6.47
N ALA A 282 -9.24 -5.32 -5.65
CA ALA A 282 -8.11 -4.41 -5.50
C ALA A 282 -7.36 -4.28 -6.83
N HIS A 283 -6.77 -3.12 -7.07
CA HIS A 283 -6.03 -2.81 -8.29
C HIS A 283 -4.52 -3.04 -8.18
N ASP A 284 -4.10 -3.71 -7.10
CA ASP A 284 -2.72 -4.09 -6.88
C ASP A 284 -2.29 -5.19 -7.86
N THR A 285 -1.11 -5.00 -8.47
CA THR A 285 -0.49 -5.93 -9.43
C THR A 285 0.73 -6.62 -8.84
N SER A 286 0.82 -6.72 -7.51
CA SER A 286 1.87 -7.51 -6.85
C SER A 286 1.63 -9.03 -6.96
N ILE A 287 2.70 -9.80 -6.78
CA ILE A 287 2.65 -11.25 -6.65
C ILE A 287 3.14 -11.66 -5.26
N GLY A 288 2.49 -12.66 -4.67
CA GLY A 288 2.81 -13.18 -3.36
C GLY A 288 3.36 -14.60 -3.42
N LEU A 289 4.16 -14.96 -2.42
CA LEU A 289 4.70 -16.29 -2.19
C LEU A 289 4.54 -16.65 -0.72
N VAL A 290 3.99 -17.82 -0.42
CA VAL A 290 3.85 -18.32 0.95
C VAL A 290 5.21 -18.86 1.41
N LYS A 291 5.77 -18.24 2.45
CA LYS A 291 7.01 -18.71 3.11
C LYS A 291 6.70 -19.70 4.22
N LYS A 292 5.61 -19.51 4.94
CA LYS A 292 5.19 -20.36 6.07
C LYS A 292 3.70 -20.20 6.33
N GLY A 293 3.06 -21.23 6.89
CA GLY A 293 1.66 -21.19 7.29
C GLY A 293 0.73 -21.48 6.11
N ALA A 294 -0.49 -20.95 6.18
CA ALA A 294 -1.51 -21.22 5.17
C ALA A 294 -2.35 -19.96 4.83
N LEU A 295 -2.77 -19.88 3.57
CA LEU A 295 -3.71 -18.86 3.09
C LEU A 295 -4.98 -19.51 2.56
N GLU A 296 -6.11 -18.85 2.78
CA GLU A 296 -7.38 -19.17 2.12
C GLU A 296 -7.60 -18.20 0.96
N VAL A 297 -7.96 -18.74 -0.21
CA VAL A 297 -8.40 -17.97 -1.37
C VAL A 297 -9.92 -18.07 -1.45
N LEU A 298 -10.59 -16.92 -1.41
CA LEU A 298 -12.05 -16.82 -1.37
C LEU A 298 -12.58 -16.04 -2.58
N LEU A 299 -13.60 -16.59 -3.23
CA LEU A 299 -14.41 -15.88 -4.24
C LEU A 299 -15.77 -15.56 -3.60
N GLY A 300 -15.98 -14.30 -3.22
CA GLY A 300 -17.10 -13.94 -2.36
C GLY A 300 -17.00 -14.65 -1.01
N GLN A 301 -17.90 -15.59 -0.73
CA GLN A 301 -17.88 -16.41 0.49
C GLN A 301 -17.34 -17.83 0.27
N ASP A 302 -17.12 -18.22 -0.99
CA ASP A 302 -16.72 -19.59 -1.33
C ASP A 302 -15.20 -19.75 -1.21
N LEU A 303 -14.77 -20.72 -0.39
CA LEU A 303 -13.38 -21.13 -0.31
C LEU A 303 -13.02 -21.92 -1.58
N ILE A 304 -12.17 -21.33 -2.44
CA ILE A 304 -11.80 -21.94 -3.73
C ILE A 304 -10.44 -22.65 -3.69
N ALA A 305 -9.54 -22.25 -2.78
CA ALA A 305 -8.25 -22.90 -2.59
C ALA A 305 -7.66 -22.62 -1.20
N VAL A 306 -6.81 -23.53 -0.73
CA VAL A 306 -5.91 -23.32 0.39
C VAL A 306 -4.48 -23.41 -0.14
N LEU A 307 -3.65 -22.43 0.20
CA LEU A 307 -2.27 -22.32 -0.23
C LEU A 307 -1.34 -22.55 0.95
N GLY A 308 -0.27 -23.31 0.74
CA GLY A 308 0.77 -23.60 1.74
C GLY A 308 2.15 -23.10 1.31
N GLU A 309 3.17 -23.46 2.07
CA GLU A 309 4.56 -23.11 1.76
C GLU A 309 4.94 -23.42 0.30
N GLY A 310 5.57 -22.46 -0.37
CA GLY A 310 5.97 -22.57 -1.77
C GLY A 310 4.91 -22.11 -2.79
N ASP A 311 3.65 -21.98 -2.37
CA ASP A 311 2.59 -21.54 -3.25
C ASP A 311 2.67 -20.04 -3.56
N VAL A 312 2.37 -19.73 -4.82
CA VAL A 312 2.33 -18.36 -5.35
C VAL A 312 0.90 -17.87 -5.44
N PHE A 313 0.63 -16.59 -5.24
CA PHE A 313 -0.72 -16.03 -5.37
C PHE A 313 -0.71 -14.64 -5.97
N GLY A 314 -1.84 -14.21 -6.51
CA GLY A 314 -1.97 -12.91 -7.15
C GLY A 314 -1.33 -12.84 -8.55
N GLU A 315 -0.90 -13.97 -9.11
CA GLU A 315 -0.25 -14.09 -10.40
C GLU A 315 -1.11 -13.61 -11.57
N LEU A 316 -2.43 -13.79 -11.50
CA LEU A 316 -3.33 -13.41 -12.60
C LEU A 316 -3.34 -11.90 -12.82
N ALA A 317 -3.55 -11.10 -11.77
CA ALA A 317 -3.48 -9.65 -11.86
C ALA A 317 -2.04 -9.17 -12.15
N PHE A 318 -1.03 -9.89 -11.63
CA PHE A 318 0.37 -9.61 -11.95
C PHE A 318 0.69 -9.79 -13.44
N ILE A 319 0.10 -10.76 -14.14
CA ILE A 319 0.37 -11.03 -15.57
C ILE A 319 -0.54 -10.20 -16.47
N LEU A 320 -1.85 -10.31 -16.29
CA LEU A 320 -2.85 -9.74 -17.20
C LEU A 320 -3.04 -8.23 -17.01
N GLY A 321 -2.60 -7.70 -15.87
CA GLY A 321 -3.03 -6.39 -15.39
C GLY A 321 -4.50 -6.41 -14.96
N GLY A 322 -4.93 -5.33 -14.30
CA GLY A 322 -6.32 -5.21 -13.82
C GLY A 322 -6.51 -5.61 -12.35
N LYS A 323 -7.77 -5.87 -11.99
CA LYS A 323 -8.19 -6.09 -10.60
C LYS A 323 -7.96 -7.52 -10.10
N ARG A 324 -7.86 -7.70 -8.79
CA ARG A 324 -7.90 -9.03 -8.14
C ARG A 324 -9.24 -9.72 -8.42
N ASN A 325 -9.18 -11.03 -8.66
CA ASN A 325 -10.36 -11.86 -8.93
C ASN A 325 -10.88 -12.60 -7.70
N ALA A 326 -10.12 -12.60 -6.60
CA ALA A 326 -10.44 -13.30 -5.36
C ALA A 326 -9.77 -12.58 -4.19
N MET A 327 -10.36 -12.72 -3.01
CA MET A 327 -9.75 -12.32 -1.74
C MET A 327 -8.78 -13.41 -1.29
N VAL A 328 -7.69 -13.00 -0.64
CA VAL A 328 -6.75 -13.92 0.01
C VAL A 328 -6.59 -13.48 1.46
N ARG A 329 -6.75 -14.40 2.42
CA ARG A 329 -6.57 -14.13 3.85
C ARG A 329 -5.72 -15.21 4.52
N ALA A 330 -5.06 -14.85 5.62
CA ALA A 330 -4.30 -15.80 6.42
C ALA A 330 -5.21 -16.79 7.15
N ALA A 331 -4.84 -18.06 7.09
CA ALA A 331 -5.56 -19.19 7.68
C ALA A 331 -4.91 -19.68 8.99
N SER A 332 -3.76 -19.13 9.38
CA SER A 332 -3.06 -19.40 10.63
C SER A 332 -2.36 -18.16 11.18
N ASP A 333 -2.08 -18.13 12.49
CA ASP A 333 -1.38 -17.02 13.16
C ASP A 333 0.13 -16.94 12.88
N ASP A 334 0.70 -17.98 12.30
CA ASP A 334 2.12 -18.08 11.98
C ASP A 334 2.39 -17.93 10.47
N THR A 335 1.43 -17.36 9.74
CA THR A 335 1.52 -17.17 8.29
C THR A 335 2.59 -16.11 7.97
N GLU A 336 3.53 -16.47 7.12
CA GLU A 336 4.57 -15.59 6.59
C GLU A 336 4.54 -15.60 5.07
N ILE A 337 4.55 -14.43 4.45
CA ILE A 337 4.49 -14.28 2.99
C ILE A 337 5.53 -13.29 2.49
N LEU A 338 6.00 -13.51 1.26
CA LEU A 338 6.79 -12.54 0.50
C LEU A 338 5.93 -11.91 -0.57
N VAL A 339 5.93 -10.58 -0.66
CA VAL A 339 5.22 -9.82 -1.68
C VAL A 339 6.21 -9.07 -2.56
N LEU A 340 6.09 -9.27 -3.87
CA LEU A 340 6.92 -8.67 -4.90
C LEU A 340 6.05 -7.79 -5.79
N SER A 341 6.41 -6.51 -5.91
CA SER A 341 5.77 -5.62 -6.90
C SER A 341 6.33 -5.88 -8.28
N ARG A 342 5.54 -5.55 -9.32
CA ARG A 342 6.00 -5.63 -10.71
C ARG A 342 7.27 -4.81 -10.96
N LYS A 343 7.37 -3.62 -10.36
CA LYS A 343 8.56 -2.75 -10.42
C LYS A 343 9.83 -3.47 -9.97
N ILE A 344 9.77 -4.35 -8.97
CA ILE A 344 10.97 -5.11 -8.52
C ILE A 344 11.49 -6.00 -9.64
N VAL A 345 10.59 -6.69 -10.35
CA VAL A 345 10.94 -7.56 -11.48
C VAL A 345 11.49 -6.76 -12.66
N GLU A 346 10.85 -5.63 -12.98
CA GLU A 346 11.28 -4.72 -14.06
C GLU A 346 12.67 -4.11 -13.81
N THR A 347 13.06 -3.96 -12.54
CA THR A 347 14.39 -3.42 -12.17
C THR A 347 15.52 -4.47 -12.22
N LEU A 348 15.23 -5.74 -12.50
CA LEU A 348 16.27 -6.75 -12.68
C LEU A 348 17.24 -6.33 -13.79
N LYS A 349 18.53 -6.42 -13.52
CA LYS A 349 19.58 -5.85 -14.39
C LYS A 349 19.68 -6.52 -15.76
N SER A 350 19.41 -7.81 -15.85
CA SER A 350 19.58 -8.60 -17.08
C SER A 350 18.22 -8.92 -17.70
N PRO A 351 18.03 -8.68 -19.00
CA PRO A 351 16.88 -9.19 -19.75
C PRO A 351 16.73 -10.71 -19.66
N ALA A 352 17.84 -11.45 -19.55
CA ALA A 352 17.82 -12.90 -19.38
C ALA A 352 17.21 -13.31 -18.03
N ASP A 353 17.56 -12.61 -16.95
CA ASP A 353 16.99 -12.87 -15.63
C ASP A 353 15.50 -12.49 -15.58
N GLN A 354 15.11 -11.38 -16.23
CA GLN A 354 13.69 -11.02 -16.39
C GLN A 354 12.92 -12.11 -17.15
N ALA A 355 13.44 -12.55 -18.31
CA ALA A 355 12.82 -13.60 -19.11
C ALA A 355 12.72 -14.92 -18.34
N GLN A 356 13.73 -15.27 -17.54
CA GLN A 356 13.71 -16.47 -16.71
C GLN A 356 12.65 -16.36 -15.60
N PHE A 357 12.49 -15.21 -14.94
CA PHE A 357 11.39 -15.00 -14.00
C PHE A 357 10.01 -15.18 -14.67
N TRP A 358 9.80 -14.56 -15.85
CA TRP A 358 8.55 -14.70 -16.58
C TRP A 358 8.28 -16.13 -17.05
N ARG A 359 9.32 -16.87 -17.44
CA ARG A 359 9.23 -18.30 -17.77
C ARG A 359 8.82 -19.12 -16.55
N ASN A 360 9.39 -18.87 -15.38
CA ASN A 360 9.03 -19.54 -14.13
C ASN A 360 7.55 -19.31 -13.81
N LEU A 361 7.11 -18.04 -13.89
CA LEU A 361 5.73 -17.65 -13.66
C LEU A 361 4.75 -18.29 -14.66
N ALA A 362 5.10 -18.29 -15.95
CA ALA A 362 4.30 -18.94 -16.99
C ALA A 362 4.19 -20.46 -16.76
N THR A 363 5.28 -21.10 -16.35
CA THR A 363 5.31 -22.53 -16.02
C THR A 363 4.40 -22.83 -14.83
N LEU A 364 4.43 -21.99 -13.79
CA LEU A 364 3.56 -22.12 -12.62
C LEU A 364 2.08 -22.01 -13.00
N VAL A 365 1.71 -21.01 -13.79
CA VAL A 365 0.32 -20.83 -14.26
C VAL A 365 -0.12 -22.01 -15.13
N ALA A 366 0.74 -22.46 -16.05
CA ALA A 366 0.45 -23.61 -16.91
C ALA A 366 0.19 -24.89 -16.08
N LYS A 367 1.01 -25.14 -15.06
CA LYS A 367 0.80 -26.26 -14.12
C LYS A 367 -0.56 -26.17 -13.42
N ARG A 368 -0.98 -24.98 -12.98
CA ARG A 368 -2.29 -24.76 -12.36
C ARG A 368 -3.45 -25.05 -13.30
N VAL A 369 -3.36 -24.62 -14.56
CA VAL A 369 -4.41 -24.91 -15.57
C VAL A 369 -4.54 -26.41 -15.80
N VAL A 370 -3.42 -27.13 -15.90
CA VAL A 370 -3.42 -28.59 -16.05
C VAL A 370 -4.10 -29.27 -14.85
N SER A 371 -3.72 -28.89 -13.63
CA SER A 371 -4.32 -29.46 -12.40
C SER A 371 -5.81 -29.15 -12.28
N ALA A 372 -6.23 -27.92 -12.58
CA ALA A 372 -7.64 -27.52 -12.54
C ALA A 372 -8.49 -28.30 -13.55
N ASN A 373 -7.98 -28.47 -14.78
CA ASN A 373 -8.66 -29.25 -15.82
C ASN A 373 -8.77 -30.73 -15.45
N ALA A 374 -7.75 -31.31 -14.82
CA ALA A 374 -7.79 -32.69 -14.33
C ALA A 374 -8.90 -32.86 -13.27
N ALA A 375 -8.94 -31.99 -12.26
CA ALA A 375 -9.96 -32.01 -11.22
C ALA A 375 -11.39 -31.85 -11.77
N LEU A 376 -11.58 -30.96 -12.74
CA LEU A 376 -12.87 -30.78 -13.43
C LEU A 376 -13.30 -32.04 -14.20
N ASN A 377 -12.36 -32.70 -14.88
CA ASN A 377 -12.65 -33.94 -15.61
C ASN A 377 -13.03 -35.08 -14.66
N ASP A 378 -12.37 -35.20 -13.52
CA ASP A 378 -12.66 -36.23 -12.52
C ASP A 378 -14.01 -35.98 -11.85
N ALA A 379 -14.34 -34.73 -11.51
CA ALA A 379 -15.66 -34.35 -11.01
C ALA A 379 -16.78 -34.63 -12.03
N ARG A 380 -16.50 -34.44 -13.33
CA ARG A 380 -17.46 -34.76 -14.41
C ARG A 380 -17.71 -36.26 -14.53
N LYS A 381 -16.64 -37.07 -14.45
CA LYS A 381 -16.75 -38.55 -14.46
C LYS A 381 -17.54 -39.06 -13.26
N ALA A 382 -17.27 -38.55 -12.06
CA ALA A 382 -17.98 -38.94 -10.83
C ALA A 382 -19.49 -38.61 -10.87
N LYS A 383 -19.88 -37.48 -11.49
CA LYS A 383 -21.30 -37.17 -11.72
C LYS A 383 -21.98 -38.09 -12.74
N THR A 384 -21.23 -38.59 -13.72
CA THR A 384 -21.76 -39.49 -14.74
C THR A 384 -21.94 -40.91 -14.20
N SER A 385 -21.08 -41.36 -13.27
CA SER A 385 -21.22 -42.65 -12.58
C SER A 385 -22.26 -42.66 -11.46
N ALA A 386 -22.54 -41.52 -10.81
CA ALA A 386 -23.58 -41.40 -9.78
C ALA A 386 -25.02 -41.26 -10.33
N GLY A 387 -25.17 -41.00 -11.63
CA GLY A 387 -26.46 -40.75 -12.31
C GLY A 387 -27.18 -41.99 -12.85
N MET A 388 -26.80 -43.21 -12.45
CA MET A 388 -27.49 -44.45 -12.82
C MET A 388 -28.36 -44.96 -11.65
N PRO A 389 -29.67 -44.64 -11.59
CA PRO A 389 -30.59 -45.47 -10.82
C PRO A 389 -30.77 -46.78 -11.58
N GLY A 390 -30.40 -47.89 -10.93
CA GLY A 390 -30.71 -49.21 -11.44
C GLY A 390 -32.22 -49.36 -11.62
N THR A 391 -32.68 -49.33 -12.86
CA THR A 391 -33.96 -49.92 -13.24
C THR A 391 -33.77 -51.44 -13.23
N GLY A 392 -33.83 -52.02 -12.04
CA GLY A 392 -34.07 -53.44 -11.86
C GLY A 392 -35.56 -53.70 -11.76
N GLY A 393 -36.04 -54.68 -12.53
CA GLY A 393 -37.30 -55.39 -12.26
C GLY A 393 -38.46 -55.00 -13.16
N ASN A 394 -38.67 -55.76 -14.23
CA ASN A 394 -39.59 -56.90 -14.20
C ASN A 394 -39.33 -57.87 -15.35
#